data_AF-E6ZZT0-F1
#
_entry.id   AF-E6ZZT0-F1
#
_cell.length_a   1.000
_cell.length_b   1.000
_cell.length_c   1.000
_cell.angle_alpha   90.00
_cell.angle_beta   90.00
_cell.angle_gamma   90.00
#
_symmetry.space_group_name_H-M   'P 1'
#
loop_
_entity.id
_entity.type
_entity.pdbx_description
1 polymer ?
#
loop_
_entity_poly.entity_id
_entity_poly.type
_entity_poly.pdbx_seq_one_letter_code
_entity_poly.pdbx_strand_id
1 'polypeptide(L)'
;MSINVDIHTTSADTADTDVSSALAQPLATSPTAARTQAMALLELQKQLDADMARHTAVLASNGITMQTPLIDAHGFPLADKDLMAIRTAKQRINVLRNDSKAVRDRVAQLLQLAINGDAVAQPATPKVQESKPFAKVNSVAEASPAQTAGLIQGDLIVKFGSVTADEPKGLAALAAPGVVVDGTSIQLLVDRQGQAVNLTLTPRAGWGGRGLLGCHLLPL
;
A
#
# COMPACT_ATOMS: atom_id res chain seq x y z
N MET A 1 -58.84 35.48 -5.73
CA MET A 1 -57.44 35.61 -6.18
C MET A 1 -56.58 34.82 -5.21
N SER A 2 -56.30 33.56 -5.53
CA SER A 2 -55.48 32.69 -4.70
C SER A 2 -54.04 32.83 -5.15
N ILE A 3 -53.22 33.52 -4.37
CA ILE A 3 -51.78 33.62 -4.57
C ILE A 3 -51.18 32.35 -3.96
N ASN A 4 -50.94 31.35 -4.81
CA ASN A 4 -50.18 30.16 -4.43
C ASN A 4 -48.70 30.58 -4.43
N VAL A 5 -48.15 30.88 -3.25
CA VAL A 5 -46.71 31.07 -3.08
C VAL A 5 -46.11 29.69 -2.85
N ASP A 6 -45.48 29.14 -3.87
CA ASP A 6 -44.65 27.95 -3.75
C ASP A 6 -43.43 28.27 -2.87
N ILE A 7 -43.42 27.79 -1.62
CA ILE A 7 -42.34 27.99 -0.63
C ILE A 7 -41.20 26.95 -0.78
N HIS A 8 -41.24 26.10 -1.82
CA HIS A 8 -40.21 25.08 -2.04
C HIS A 8 -39.67 25.08 -3.46
N THR A 9 -39.03 26.19 -3.87
CA THR A 9 -38.01 26.15 -4.93
C THR A 9 -36.64 26.03 -4.27
N THR A 10 -36.38 24.92 -3.58
CA THR A 10 -35.01 24.54 -3.22
C THR A 10 -34.34 24.12 -4.51
N SER A 11 -33.54 25.01 -5.10
CA SER A 11 -32.73 24.75 -6.29
C SER A 11 -31.95 23.44 -6.12
N ALA A 12 -32.40 22.42 -6.83
CA ALA A 12 -31.90 21.06 -6.78
C ALA A 12 -30.56 20.86 -7.50
N ASP A 13 -29.66 21.85 -7.55
CA ASP A 13 -28.57 21.83 -8.54
C ASP A 13 -27.13 21.91 -7.99
N THR A 14 -26.90 21.86 -6.68
CA THR A 14 -25.51 21.81 -6.15
C THR A 14 -25.40 21.08 -4.81
N ALA A 15 -25.84 19.83 -4.73
CA ALA A 15 -25.48 19.00 -3.57
C ALA A 15 -23.96 18.75 -3.58
N ASP A 16 -23.33 18.83 -2.41
CA ASP A 16 -21.93 18.44 -2.24
C ASP A 16 -21.75 16.95 -2.53
N THR A 17 -20.56 16.57 -3.00
CA THR A 17 -20.19 15.18 -3.24
C THR A 17 -20.29 14.34 -1.97
N ASP A 18 -21.07 13.24 -1.99
CA ASP A 18 -21.20 12.33 -0.86
C ASP A 18 -20.09 11.25 -0.87
N VAL A 19 -19.25 11.25 0.16
CA VAL A 19 -18.16 10.28 0.34
C VAL A 19 -18.53 9.10 1.23
N SER A 20 -19.70 9.13 1.88
CA SER A 20 -20.08 8.16 2.91
C SER A 20 -20.12 6.74 2.37
N SER A 21 -20.68 6.58 1.17
CA SER A 21 -20.76 5.30 0.47
C SER A 21 -19.38 4.75 0.08
N ALA A 22 -18.48 5.62 -0.39
CA ALA A 22 -17.13 5.25 -0.80
C ALA A 22 -16.24 4.85 0.39
N LEU A 23 -16.37 5.56 1.52
CA LEU A 23 -15.63 5.27 2.74
C LEU A 23 -16.15 4.03 3.49
N ALA A 24 -17.44 3.69 3.34
CA ALA A 24 -18.04 2.51 3.94
C ALA A 24 -17.62 1.19 3.27
N GLN A 25 -17.06 1.24 2.06
CA GLN A 25 -16.59 0.04 1.36
C GLN A 25 -15.40 -0.60 2.09
N PRO A 26 -15.34 -1.94 2.21
CA PRO A 26 -14.21 -2.62 2.82
C PRO A 26 -12.92 -2.39 2.02
N LEU A 27 -11.76 -2.47 2.68
CA LEU A 27 -10.48 -2.37 1.98
C LEU A 27 -10.37 -3.47 0.93
N ALA A 28 -9.85 -3.12 -0.24
CA ALA A 28 -9.45 -4.11 -1.23
C ALA A 28 -8.45 -5.11 -0.64
N THR A 29 -8.64 -6.39 -0.98
CA THR A 29 -7.79 -7.51 -0.54
C THR A 29 -6.71 -7.88 -1.56
N SER A 30 -6.79 -7.35 -2.79
CA SER A 30 -5.81 -7.58 -3.85
C SER A 30 -5.13 -6.27 -4.27
N PRO A 31 -3.85 -6.31 -4.69
CA PRO A 31 -3.10 -5.10 -5.05
C PRO A 31 -3.69 -4.39 -6.27
N THR A 32 -4.21 -5.13 -7.25
CA THR A 32 -4.89 -4.55 -8.42
C THR A 32 -6.19 -3.86 -8.04
N ALA A 33 -7.02 -4.48 -7.19
CA ALA A 33 -8.26 -3.87 -6.72
C ALA A 33 -7.97 -2.63 -5.85
N ALA A 34 -6.90 -2.66 -5.04
CA ALA A 34 -6.48 -1.52 -4.24
C ALA A 34 -6.07 -0.32 -5.11
N ARG A 35 -5.36 -0.55 -6.22
CA ARG A 35 -5.03 0.49 -7.20
C ARG A 35 -6.27 1.09 -7.85
N THR A 36 -7.20 0.25 -8.30
CA THR A 36 -8.45 0.71 -8.92
C THR A 36 -9.29 1.54 -7.94
N GLN A 37 -9.43 1.07 -6.69
CA GLN A 37 -10.12 1.83 -5.65
C GLN A 37 -9.42 3.15 -5.31
N ALA A 38 -8.08 3.15 -5.22
CA ALA A 38 -7.31 4.37 -4.99
C ALA A 38 -7.50 5.40 -6.11
N MET A 39 -7.51 4.97 -7.38
CA MET A 39 -7.79 5.84 -8.52
C MET A 39 -9.19 6.43 -8.47
N ALA A 40 -10.20 5.63 -8.11
CA ALA A 40 -11.57 6.12 -7.95
C ALA A 40 -11.68 7.18 -6.83
N LEU A 41 -11.01 6.95 -5.70
CA LEU A 41 -10.98 7.91 -4.59
C LEU A 41 -10.21 9.19 -4.92
N LEU A 42 -9.19 9.14 -5.78
CA LEU A 42 -8.50 10.33 -6.26
C LEU A 42 -9.42 11.21 -7.13
N GLU A 43 -10.25 10.62 -7.99
CA GLU A 43 -11.23 11.40 -8.76
C GLU A 43 -12.30 12.00 -7.84
N LEU A 44 -12.74 11.24 -6.82
CA LEU A 44 -13.65 11.76 -5.79
C LEU A 44 -13.01 12.93 -5.02
N GLN A 45 -11.73 12.82 -4.66
CA GLN A 45 -11.00 13.91 -3.99
C GLN A 45 -11.00 15.20 -4.84
N LYS A 46 -10.82 15.07 -6.16
CA LYS A 46 -10.88 16.22 -7.08
C LYS A 46 -12.27 16.87 -7.11
N GLN A 47 -13.34 16.08 -7.00
CA GLN A 47 -14.70 16.61 -6.88
C GLN A 47 -14.89 17.37 -5.55
N LEU A 48 -14.38 16.84 -4.44
CA LEU A 48 -14.43 17.51 -3.14
C LEU A 48 -13.66 18.84 -3.15
N ASP A 49 -12.50 18.89 -3.80
CA ASP A 49 -11.72 20.11 -3.93
C ASP A 49 -12.48 21.16 -4.77
N ALA A 50 -13.22 20.73 -5.80
CA ALA A 50 -14.08 21.61 -6.60
C ALA A 50 -15.26 22.15 -5.79
N ASP A 51 -15.92 21.32 -4.97
CA ASP A 51 -17.01 21.74 -4.08
C ASP A 51 -16.49 22.71 -3.00
N MET A 52 -15.32 22.43 -2.41
CA MET A 52 -14.68 23.33 -1.46
C MET A 52 -14.35 24.69 -2.11
N ALA A 53 -13.86 24.69 -3.35
CA ALA A 53 -13.61 25.93 -4.10
C ALA A 53 -14.91 26.72 -4.35
N ARG A 54 -16.02 26.05 -4.64
CA ARG A 54 -17.34 26.67 -4.80
C ARG A 54 -17.78 27.41 -3.53
N HIS A 55 -17.73 26.75 -2.37
CA HIS A 55 -18.06 27.40 -1.09
C HIS A 55 -17.06 28.50 -0.71
N THR A 56 -15.79 28.35 -1.07
CA THR A 56 -14.77 29.39 -0.85
C THR A 56 -15.07 30.64 -1.69
N ALA A 57 -15.57 30.48 -2.92
CA ALA A 57 -16.02 31.58 -3.75
C ALA A 57 -17.23 32.32 -3.17
N VAL A 58 -18.15 31.60 -2.51
CA VAL A 58 -19.29 32.20 -1.77
C VAL A 58 -18.79 33.07 -0.61
N LEU A 59 -17.75 32.63 0.11
CA LEU A 59 -17.15 33.47 1.16
C LEU A 59 -16.46 34.71 0.57
N ALA A 60 -15.72 34.53 -0.53
CA ALA A 60 -15.02 35.62 -1.21
C ALA A 60 -15.98 36.67 -1.78
N SER A 61 -17.13 36.28 -2.35
CA SER A 61 -18.15 37.21 -2.84
C SER A 61 -18.79 38.04 -1.72
N ASN A 62 -18.79 37.51 -0.49
CA ASN A 62 -19.23 38.22 0.72
C ASN A 62 -18.08 39.00 1.41
N GLY A 63 -16.87 39.00 0.83
CA GLY A 63 -15.69 39.68 1.37
C GLY A 63 -15.20 39.10 2.70
N ILE A 64 -15.49 37.83 2.97
CA ILE A 64 -15.15 37.14 4.21
C ILE A 64 -14.24 35.94 3.92
N THR A 65 -13.40 35.58 4.89
CA THR A 65 -12.63 34.34 4.85
C THR A 65 -13.16 33.35 5.90
N MET A 66 -12.65 32.12 5.89
CA MET A 66 -12.99 31.12 6.91
C MET A 66 -12.74 31.60 8.35
N GLN A 67 -11.80 32.52 8.55
CA GLN A 67 -11.34 32.98 9.87
C GLN A 67 -12.01 34.28 10.32
N THR A 68 -12.64 35.04 9.41
CA THR A 68 -13.26 36.33 9.77
C THR A 68 -14.42 36.11 10.76
N PRO A 69 -14.45 36.84 11.89
CA PRO A 69 -15.58 36.80 12.81
C PRO A 69 -16.85 37.33 12.15
N LEU A 70 -18.01 36.78 12.54
CA LEU A 70 -19.32 37.18 12.02
C LEU A 70 -20.00 38.28 12.84
N ILE A 71 -19.24 38.83 13.79
CA ILE A 71 -19.67 39.87 14.72
C ILE A 71 -18.75 41.08 14.60
N ASP A 72 -19.29 42.26 14.85
CA ASP A 72 -18.55 43.51 14.91
C ASP A 72 -17.80 43.67 16.25
N ALA A 73 -17.10 44.80 16.42
CA ALA A 73 -16.37 45.13 17.64
C ALA A 73 -17.27 45.35 18.88
N HIS A 74 -18.56 45.57 18.67
CA HIS A 74 -19.56 45.77 19.72
C HIS A 74 -20.33 44.48 20.05
N GLY A 75 -20.03 43.37 19.36
CA GLY A 75 -20.65 42.06 19.58
C GLY A 75 -21.95 41.82 18.81
N PHE A 76 -22.31 42.69 17.85
CA PHE A 76 -23.51 42.54 17.04
C PHE A 76 -23.22 41.81 15.70
N PRO A 77 -24.18 41.05 15.17
CA PRO A 77 -24.03 40.41 13.86
C PRO A 77 -23.83 41.46 12.75
N LEU A 78 -22.96 41.15 11.77
CA LEU A 78 -22.70 42.02 10.62
C LEU A 78 -23.96 42.19 9.76
N ALA A 79 -24.60 43.35 9.85
CA ALA A 79 -25.87 43.65 9.18
C ALA A 79 -25.74 43.82 7.65
N ASP A 80 -24.53 44.08 7.16
CA ASP A 80 -24.22 44.30 5.74
C ASP A 80 -24.01 42.99 4.95
N LYS A 81 -24.04 41.83 5.60
CA LYS A 81 -23.64 40.54 5.01
C LYS A 81 -24.70 39.46 5.17
N ASP A 82 -24.76 38.54 4.21
CA ASP A 82 -25.59 37.35 4.31
C ASP A 82 -24.94 36.31 5.24
N LEU A 83 -25.20 36.46 6.54
CA LEU A 83 -24.69 35.58 7.58
C LEU A 83 -25.13 34.12 7.40
N MET A 84 -26.29 33.88 6.78
CA MET A 84 -26.79 32.52 6.56
C MET A 84 -26.00 31.82 5.47
N ALA A 85 -25.76 32.49 4.34
CA ALA A 85 -24.90 31.98 3.28
C ALA A 85 -23.48 31.74 3.78
N ILE A 86 -22.92 32.70 4.54
CA ILE A 86 -21.57 32.58 5.11
C ILE A 86 -21.47 31.41 6.09
N ARG A 87 -22.43 31.30 7.02
CA ARG A 87 -22.42 30.22 8.03
C ARG A 87 -22.54 28.85 7.36
N THR A 88 -23.41 28.74 6.35
CA THR A 88 -23.59 27.52 5.58
C THR A 88 -22.32 27.15 4.82
N ALA A 89 -21.73 28.09 4.08
CA ALA A 89 -20.47 27.87 3.36
C ALA A 89 -19.32 27.48 4.29
N LYS A 90 -19.15 28.15 5.44
CA LYS A 90 -18.15 27.78 6.45
C LYS A 90 -18.36 26.37 6.99
N GLN A 91 -19.61 26.01 7.30
CA GLN A 91 -19.93 24.67 7.77
C GLN A 91 -19.62 23.62 6.70
N ARG A 92 -20.01 23.86 5.44
CA ARG A 92 -19.73 22.95 4.32
C ARG A 92 -18.24 22.78 4.07
N ILE A 93 -17.45 23.86 4.09
CA ILE A 93 -16.00 23.78 3.95
C ILE A 93 -15.37 22.93 5.06
N ASN A 94 -15.84 23.05 6.31
CA ASN A 94 -15.33 22.23 7.41
C ASN A 94 -15.65 20.74 7.22
N VAL A 95 -16.87 20.42 6.77
CA VAL A 95 -17.27 19.04 6.45
C VAL A 95 -16.40 18.49 5.32
N LEU A 96 -16.32 19.20 4.19
CA LEU A 96 -15.54 18.80 3.02
C LEU A 96 -14.03 18.65 3.33
N ARG A 97 -13.47 19.45 4.25
CA ARG A 97 -12.08 19.29 4.71
C ARG A 97 -11.88 18.00 5.49
N ASN A 98 -12.81 17.65 6.37
CA ASN A 98 -12.76 16.40 7.11
C ASN A 98 -12.90 15.20 6.17
N ASP A 99 -13.82 15.30 5.21
CA ASP A 99 -14.07 14.27 4.20
C ASP A 99 -12.85 14.08 3.28
N SER A 100 -12.27 15.17 2.76
CA SER A 100 -11.05 15.15 1.95
C SER A 100 -9.88 14.53 2.71
N LYS A 101 -9.76 14.82 4.01
CA LYS A 101 -8.77 14.17 4.88
C LYS A 101 -9.04 12.66 4.98
N ALA A 102 -10.28 12.24 5.24
CA ALA A 102 -10.63 10.83 5.35
C ALA A 102 -10.38 10.06 4.04
N VAL A 103 -10.72 10.66 2.89
CA VAL A 103 -10.44 10.09 1.55
C VAL A 103 -8.94 9.96 1.32
N ARG A 104 -8.15 10.98 1.68
CA ARG A 104 -6.68 10.93 1.54
C ARG A 104 -6.05 9.85 2.41
N ASP A 105 -6.49 9.73 3.65
CA ASP A 105 -6.03 8.68 4.57
C ASP A 105 -6.36 7.29 4.01
N ARG A 106 -7.54 7.14 3.39
CA ARG A 106 -7.96 5.90 2.73
C ARG A 106 -7.11 5.56 1.51
N VAL A 107 -6.83 6.55 0.66
CA VAL A 107 -5.93 6.38 -0.50
C VAL A 107 -4.54 5.95 -0.05
N ALA A 108 -4.01 6.55 1.02
CA ALA A 108 -2.71 6.16 1.57
C ALA A 108 -2.67 4.68 2.01
N GLN A 109 -3.72 4.21 2.70
CA GLN A 109 -3.86 2.80 3.08
C GLN A 109 -3.90 1.87 1.86
N LEU A 110 -4.69 2.22 0.84
CA LEU A 110 -4.81 1.42 -0.38
C LEU A 110 -3.50 1.40 -1.18
N LEU A 111 -2.77 2.52 -1.24
CA LEU A 111 -1.48 2.58 -1.91
C LEU A 111 -0.44 1.73 -1.17
N GLN A 112 -0.45 1.76 0.16
CA GLN A 112 0.41 0.90 0.97
C GLN A 112 0.08 -0.59 0.73
N LEU A 113 -1.20 -0.96 0.64
CA LEU A 113 -1.61 -2.32 0.27
C LEU A 113 -1.25 -2.69 -1.18
N ALA A 114 -1.28 -1.75 -2.11
CA ALA A 114 -0.87 -2.00 -3.49
C ALA A 114 0.65 -2.24 -3.60
N ILE A 115 1.45 -1.49 -2.84
CA ILE A 115 2.91 -1.63 -2.80
C ILE A 115 3.31 -2.90 -2.04
N ASN A 116 2.68 -3.17 -0.90
CA ASN A 116 2.98 -4.34 -0.07
C ASN A 116 2.34 -5.63 -0.61
N GLY A 117 1.21 -5.52 -1.33
CA GLY A 117 0.52 -6.64 -1.97
C GLY A 117 1.20 -7.13 -3.24
N ASP A 118 1.98 -6.28 -3.92
CA ASP A 118 2.94 -6.72 -4.94
C ASP A 118 4.06 -7.58 -4.34
N ALA A 119 4.30 -7.51 -3.03
CA ALA A 119 5.25 -8.39 -2.36
C ALA A 119 4.65 -9.76 -1.96
N VAL A 120 3.31 -9.97 -2.03
CA VAL A 120 2.69 -11.20 -1.46
C VAL A 120 1.60 -11.86 -2.34
N ALA A 121 1.12 -11.27 -3.44
CA ALA A 121 0.11 -11.93 -4.28
C ALA A 121 0.41 -11.87 -5.78
N GLN A 122 1.47 -12.57 -6.18
CA GLN A 122 1.58 -13.13 -7.52
C GLN A 122 1.69 -14.65 -7.37
N PRO A 123 0.70 -15.47 -7.81
CA PRO A 123 1.00 -16.85 -8.14
C PRO A 123 2.07 -16.81 -9.25
N ALA A 124 3.24 -17.34 -8.91
CA ALA A 124 4.42 -17.33 -9.74
C ALA A 124 4.14 -17.92 -11.12
N THR A 125 4.04 -17.06 -12.14
CA THR A 125 4.96 -17.22 -13.26
C THR A 125 6.15 -16.34 -12.92
N PRO A 126 7.31 -16.92 -12.53
CA PRO A 126 8.50 -16.12 -12.43
C PRO A 126 8.71 -15.57 -13.84
N LYS A 127 8.65 -14.24 -13.99
CA LYS A 127 9.55 -13.62 -14.95
C LYS A 127 10.92 -14.05 -14.48
N VAL A 128 11.45 -15.06 -15.15
CA VAL A 128 12.85 -15.41 -15.20
C VAL A 128 13.54 -14.11 -15.63
N GLN A 129 13.87 -13.25 -14.66
CA GLN A 129 15.17 -12.63 -14.72
C GLN A 129 16.10 -13.81 -14.89
N GLU A 130 16.86 -13.82 -15.99
CA GLU A 130 17.83 -14.83 -16.38
C GLU A 130 18.99 -14.92 -15.37
N SER A 131 18.67 -15.02 -14.09
CA SER A 131 19.60 -15.30 -13.03
C SER A 131 20.05 -16.74 -13.24
N LYS A 132 21.24 -16.88 -13.83
CA LYS A 132 21.86 -18.18 -14.08
C LYS A 132 22.00 -18.90 -12.73
N PRO A 133 21.62 -20.18 -12.63
CA PRO A 133 21.97 -20.94 -11.43
C PRO A 133 23.49 -21.02 -11.31
N PHE A 134 24.01 -20.95 -10.09
CA PHE A 134 25.46 -21.01 -9.82
C PHE A 134 25.88 -22.25 -9.02
N ALA A 135 24.92 -22.99 -8.45
CA ALA A 135 25.19 -24.20 -7.70
C ALA A 135 24.06 -25.22 -7.84
N LYS A 136 24.37 -26.49 -7.62
CA LYS A 136 23.43 -27.61 -7.61
C LYS A 136 23.47 -28.33 -6.26
N VAL A 137 22.29 -28.70 -5.75
CA VAL A 137 22.17 -29.51 -4.54
C VAL A 137 22.50 -30.96 -4.87
N ASN A 138 23.59 -31.47 -4.32
CA ASN A 138 24.02 -32.86 -4.51
C ASN A 138 23.37 -33.81 -3.50
N SER A 139 23.22 -33.37 -2.25
CA SER A 139 22.56 -34.15 -1.19
C SER A 139 22.07 -33.25 -0.07
N VAL A 140 21.03 -33.70 0.62
CA VAL A 140 20.45 -33.04 1.80
C VAL A 140 20.36 -34.09 2.90
N ALA A 141 20.88 -33.79 4.08
CA ALA A 141 20.86 -34.71 5.21
C ALA A 141 19.49 -34.74 5.89
N GLU A 142 19.11 -35.89 6.43
CA GLU A 142 17.88 -36.04 7.20
C GLU A 142 17.90 -35.22 8.50
N ALA A 143 16.74 -34.69 8.89
CA ALA A 143 16.54 -33.78 10.02
C ALA A 143 17.40 -32.49 9.99
N SER A 144 18.03 -32.18 8.84
CA SER A 144 18.81 -30.96 8.68
C SER A 144 17.95 -29.71 8.50
N PRO A 145 18.47 -28.51 8.79
CA PRO A 145 17.79 -27.27 8.45
C PRO A 145 17.53 -27.12 6.95
N ALA A 146 18.40 -27.64 6.07
CA ALA A 146 18.16 -27.67 4.63
C ALA A 146 16.95 -28.54 4.25
N GLN A 147 16.79 -29.72 4.86
CA GLN A 147 15.62 -30.57 4.63
C GLN A 147 14.34 -29.92 5.18
N THR A 148 14.43 -29.32 6.37
CA THR A 148 13.30 -28.62 7.01
C THR A 148 12.86 -27.42 6.17
N ALA A 149 13.81 -26.76 5.50
CA ALA A 149 13.54 -25.68 4.56
C ALA A 149 12.91 -26.16 3.23
N GLY A 150 12.86 -27.47 2.98
CA GLY A 150 12.28 -28.05 1.77
C GLY A 150 13.24 -28.14 0.58
N LEU A 151 14.56 -28.03 0.81
CA LEU A 151 15.56 -28.31 -0.24
C LEU A 151 15.58 -29.79 -0.58
N ILE A 152 15.70 -30.10 -1.87
CA ILE A 152 15.75 -31.47 -2.37
C ILE A 152 17.00 -31.65 -3.23
N GLN A 153 17.52 -32.88 -3.28
CA GLN A 153 18.58 -33.24 -4.21
C GLN A 153 18.19 -32.92 -5.66
N GLY A 154 19.08 -32.27 -6.39
CA GLY A 154 18.88 -31.88 -7.78
C GLY A 154 18.40 -30.44 -7.98
N ASP A 155 17.99 -29.73 -6.91
CA ASP A 155 17.63 -28.31 -6.99
C ASP A 155 18.84 -27.47 -7.48
N LEU A 156 18.59 -26.51 -8.36
CA LEU A 156 19.59 -25.56 -8.85
C LEU A 156 19.45 -24.24 -8.10
N ILE A 157 20.48 -23.81 -7.38
CA ILE A 157 20.46 -22.58 -6.60
C ILE A 157 20.68 -21.38 -7.52
N VAL A 158 19.69 -20.50 -7.55
CA VAL A 158 19.70 -19.23 -8.29
C VAL A 158 20.10 -18.07 -7.38
N LYS A 159 19.61 -18.08 -6.14
CA LYS A 159 19.94 -17.09 -5.10
C LYS A 159 20.03 -17.75 -3.74
N PHE A 160 21.02 -17.35 -2.96
CA PHE A 160 21.21 -17.80 -1.59
C PHE A 160 21.50 -16.60 -0.68
N GLY A 161 20.47 -16.13 0.02
CA GLY A 161 20.55 -14.93 0.85
C GLY A 161 20.93 -13.70 0.02
N SER A 162 22.12 -13.15 0.30
CA SER A 162 22.71 -12.04 -0.44
C SER A 162 23.56 -12.46 -1.65
N VAL A 163 23.78 -13.77 -1.85
CA VAL A 163 24.66 -14.29 -2.91
C VAL A 163 23.85 -14.66 -4.14
N THR A 164 24.26 -14.15 -5.30
CA THR A 164 23.73 -14.45 -6.63
C THR A 164 24.88 -14.87 -7.56
N ALA A 165 24.56 -15.34 -8.77
CA ALA A 165 25.54 -15.74 -9.79
C ALA A 165 26.44 -14.59 -10.30
N ASP A 166 26.05 -13.34 -10.05
CA ASP A 166 26.84 -12.16 -10.43
C ASP A 166 28.03 -11.93 -9.48
N GLU A 167 28.06 -12.58 -8.32
CA GLU A 167 29.16 -12.48 -7.37
C GLU A 167 30.39 -13.24 -7.92
N PRO A 168 31.58 -12.62 -8.02
CA PRO A 168 32.77 -13.22 -8.62
C PRO A 168 33.27 -14.48 -7.89
N LYS A 169 32.84 -14.70 -6.65
CA LYS A 169 33.19 -15.87 -5.83
C LYS A 169 32.15 -16.99 -5.88
N GLY A 170 31.01 -16.80 -6.54
CA GLY A 170 29.94 -17.80 -6.71
C GLY A 170 29.61 -18.54 -5.40
N LEU A 171 29.66 -19.87 -5.43
CA LEU A 171 29.40 -20.72 -4.26
C LEU A 171 30.36 -20.46 -3.09
N ALA A 172 31.61 -20.06 -3.35
CA ALA A 172 32.59 -19.76 -2.29
C ALA A 172 32.20 -18.52 -1.48
N ALA A 173 31.34 -17.64 -2.00
CA ALA A 173 30.79 -16.51 -1.25
C ALA A 173 29.94 -16.96 -0.05
N LEU A 174 29.36 -18.17 -0.08
CA LEU A 174 28.62 -18.73 1.06
C LEU A 174 29.51 -19.05 2.27
N ALA A 175 30.81 -19.24 2.04
CA ALA A 175 31.78 -19.45 3.12
C ALA A 175 32.24 -18.13 3.77
N ALA A 176 31.81 -16.98 3.26
CA ALA A 176 32.16 -15.70 3.84
C ALA A 176 31.54 -15.52 5.24
N PRO A 177 32.29 -14.97 6.21
CA PRO A 177 31.75 -14.68 7.54
C PRO A 177 30.50 -13.79 7.46
N GLY A 178 29.40 -14.22 8.09
CA GLY A 178 28.15 -13.47 8.14
C GLY A 178 27.11 -13.84 7.07
N VAL A 179 27.42 -14.69 6.09
CA VAL A 179 26.42 -15.17 5.12
C VAL A 179 25.55 -16.28 5.71
N VAL A 180 26.16 -17.19 6.47
CA VAL A 180 25.47 -18.27 7.18
C VAL A 180 25.63 -18.04 8.67
N VAL A 181 24.58 -17.51 9.30
CA VAL A 181 24.53 -17.23 10.73
C VAL A 181 23.49 -18.12 11.38
N ASP A 182 23.85 -18.75 12.49
CA ASP A 182 22.94 -19.58 13.29
C ASP A 182 21.70 -18.77 13.71
N GLY A 183 20.52 -19.37 13.57
CA GLY A 183 19.23 -18.76 13.91
C GLY A 183 18.74 -17.65 12.97
N THR A 184 19.50 -17.27 11.94
CA THR A 184 19.11 -16.21 11.00
C THR A 184 18.50 -16.80 9.75
N SER A 185 17.22 -16.53 9.47
CA SER A 185 16.55 -17.05 8.29
C SER A 185 17.11 -16.45 6.99
N ILE A 186 17.51 -17.34 6.08
CA ILE A 186 18.10 -17.04 4.78
C ILE A 186 17.08 -17.39 3.70
N GLN A 187 16.76 -16.43 2.83
CA GLN A 187 15.90 -16.68 1.68
C GLN A 187 16.69 -17.31 0.53
N LEU A 188 16.12 -18.35 -0.06
CA LEU A 188 16.68 -19.12 -1.16
C LEU A 188 15.74 -19.05 -2.36
N LEU A 189 16.30 -18.89 -3.56
CA LEU A 189 15.58 -19.12 -4.81
C LEU A 189 16.24 -20.30 -5.51
N VAL A 190 15.46 -21.35 -5.75
CA VAL A 190 15.94 -22.55 -6.44
C VAL A 190 15.12 -22.81 -7.69
N ASP A 191 15.75 -23.32 -8.74
CA ASP A 191 15.08 -23.89 -9.90
C ASP A 191 14.97 -25.40 -9.71
N ARG A 192 13.73 -25.87 -9.59
CA ARG A 192 13.34 -27.27 -9.49
C ARG A 192 12.63 -27.66 -10.78
N GLN A 193 13.32 -28.39 -11.64
CA GLN A 193 12.77 -28.92 -12.90
C GLN A 193 12.21 -27.83 -13.84
N GLY A 194 12.81 -26.64 -13.87
CA GLY A 194 12.37 -25.49 -14.68
C GLY A 194 11.39 -24.57 -13.97
N GLN A 195 11.05 -24.84 -12.69
CA GLN A 195 10.18 -24.01 -11.87
C GLN A 195 10.97 -23.33 -10.75
N ALA A 196 10.88 -22.01 -10.67
CA ALA A 196 11.47 -21.27 -9.57
C ALA A 196 10.66 -21.44 -8.27
N VAL A 197 11.31 -21.90 -7.21
CA VAL A 197 10.75 -22.16 -5.88
C VAL A 197 11.50 -21.29 -4.87
N ASN A 198 10.75 -20.50 -4.09
CA ASN A 198 11.30 -19.73 -2.98
C ASN A 198 11.25 -20.57 -1.70
N LEU A 199 12.41 -20.73 -1.04
CA LEU A 199 12.55 -21.45 0.22
C LEU A 199 13.15 -20.55 1.29
N THR A 200 12.85 -20.82 2.56
CA THR A 200 13.47 -20.11 3.68
C THR A 200 14.22 -21.11 4.54
N LEU A 201 15.53 -20.97 4.61
CA LEU A 201 16.41 -21.84 5.39
C LEU A 201 16.90 -21.09 6.61
N THR A 202 16.65 -21.64 7.79
CA THR A 202 17.23 -21.11 9.04
C THR A 202 18.35 -22.05 9.48
N PRO A 203 19.63 -21.64 9.40
CA PRO A 203 20.74 -22.46 9.85
C PRO A 203 20.60 -22.72 11.34
N ARG A 204 20.87 -23.94 11.78
CA ARG A 204 20.88 -24.32 13.20
C ARG A 204 22.09 -25.17 13.51
N ALA A 205 22.73 -24.97 14.66
CA ALA A 205 23.70 -25.93 15.18
C ALA A 205 22.99 -27.15 15.83
N GLY A 206 23.74 -28.24 16.04
CA GLY A 206 23.27 -29.36 16.88
C GLY A 206 22.12 -30.20 16.31
N TRP A 207 21.88 -30.19 14.99
CA TRP A 207 20.86 -31.02 14.33
C TRP A 207 21.30 -32.48 14.13
N GLY A 208 22.48 -32.87 14.60
CA GLY A 208 23.01 -34.24 14.49
C GLY A 208 23.95 -34.48 13.30
N GLY A 209 24.35 -33.43 12.57
CA GLY A 209 25.31 -33.52 11.47
C GLY A 209 26.38 -32.42 11.48
N ARG A 210 27.18 -32.36 10.41
CA ARG A 210 28.29 -31.41 10.27
C ARG A 210 27.81 -30.05 9.73
N GLY A 211 28.22 -28.97 10.39
CA GLY A 211 27.93 -27.60 9.97
C GLY A 211 26.51 -27.13 10.30
N LEU A 212 26.11 -25.99 9.73
CA LEU A 212 24.87 -25.29 10.10
C LEU A 212 23.69 -25.52 9.13
N LEU A 213 23.95 -26.08 7.94
CA LEU A 213 22.97 -26.21 6.85
C LEU A 213 22.53 -27.66 6.59
N GLY A 214 23.49 -28.59 6.56
CA GLY A 214 23.23 -30.00 6.27
C GLY A 214 22.91 -30.32 4.81
N CYS A 215 23.34 -29.48 3.87
CA CYS A 215 23.30 -29.76 2.43
C CYS A 215 24.69 -29.71 1.80
N HIS A 216 24.90 -30.51 0.76
CA HIS A 216 26.11 -30.46 -0.07
C HIS A 216 25.78 -29.76 -1.40
N LEU A 217 26.41 -28.61 -1.62
CA LEU A 217 26.25 -27.81 -2.83
C LEU A 217 27.50 -28.00 -3.71
N LEU A 218 27.29 -28.23 -5.00
CA LEU A 218 28.35 -28.29 -6.01
C LEU A 218 28.23 -27.06 -6.92
N PRO A 219 29.35 -26.42 -7.30
CA PRO A 219 29.30 -25.37 -8.32
C PRO A 219 28.86 -25.96 -9.67
N LEU A 220 28.23 -25.13 -10.49
CA LEU A 220 27.86 -25.46 -11.87
C LEU A 220 28.99 -25.15 -12.87
#